data_AF-A0A436S2T0-F1
#
_entry.id   AF-A0A436S2T0-F1
#
_cell.length_a   1.000
_cell.length_b   1.000
_cell.length_c   1.000
_cell.angle_alpha   90.00
_cell.angle_beta   90.00
_cell.angle_gamma   90.00
#
_symmetry.space_group_name_H-M   'P 1'
#
loop_
_entity.id
_entity.type
_entity.pdbx_description
1 polymer ?
#
loop_
_entity_poly.entity_id
_entity_poly.type
_entity_poly.pdbx_seq_one_letter_code
_entity_poly.pdbx_strand_id
1 'polypeptide(L)'
;MKWLKSLLIVGTLQVLAVTAGHAGANLDQIKQAGVLKVGTEGTYAPFTYHDESNALVGFDVEIAKAIGDKLGVKVEFLEGKWDGLIAGLDANRYDAVINEVGIT
;
A
#
# COMPACT_ATOMS: atom_id res chain seq x y z
N MET A 1 41.48 32.72 3.28
CA MET A 1 41.23 31.33 2.81
C MET A 1 40.90 30.36 3.96
N LYS A 2 39.87 30.66 4.77
CA LYS A 2 39.33 29.73 5.79
C LYS A 2 37.85 29.39 5.53
N TRP A 3 37.09 30.34 4.99
CA TRP A 3 35.69 30.15 4.62
C TRP A 3 35.44 29.19 3.44
N LEU A 4 36.42 29.02 2.53
CA LEU A 4 36.31 28.08 1.40
C LEU A 4 36.43 26.61 1.83
N LYS A 5 37.05 26.33 2.99
CA LYS A 5 37.16 24.97 3.56
C LYS A 5 35.88 24.55 4.30
N SER A 6 35.09 25.51 4.78
CA SER A 6 33.82 25.26 5.47
C SER A 6 32.69 24.87 4.51
N LEU A 7 32.73 25.34 3.26
CA LEU A 7 31.75 24.98 2.22
C LEU A 7 31.94 23.55 1.68
N LEU A 8 33.15 22.99 1.79
CA LEU A 8 33.46 21.63 1.33
C LEU A 8 33.02 20.52 2.29
N ILE A 9 32.79 20.84 3.57
CA ILE A 9 32.36 19.87 4.60
C ILE A 9 30.83 19.75 4.67
N VAL A 10 30.10 20.78 4.23
CA VAL A 10 28.63 20.73 4.16
C VAL A 10 28.13 20.04 2.89
N GLY A 11 28.93 20.04 1.81
CA GLY A 11 28.56 19.41 0.54
C GLY A 11 28.68 17.87 0.51
N THR A 12 29.46 17.26 1.42
CA THR A 12 29.75 15.82 1.37
C THR A 12 28.75 14.94 2.11
N LEU A 13 27.81 15.49 2.88
CA LEU A 13 26.85 14.70 3.66
C LEU A 13 25.53 14.39 2.94
N GLN A 14 25.30 14.90 1.73
CA GLN A 14 24.00 14.74 1.04
C GLN A 14 23.93 13.63 -0.03
N VAL A 15 24.98 12.82 -0.22
CA VAL A 15 25.05 11.90 -1.37
C VAL A 15 24.87 10.41 -1.02
N LEU A 16 24.53 10.05 0.22
CA LEU A 16 24.46 8.63 0.63
C LEU A 16 23.04 8.02 0.78
N ALA A 17 21.98 8.74 0.43
CA ALA A 17 20.61 8.27 0.63
C ALA A 17 19.86 7.87 -0.66
N VAL A 18 20.58 7.48 -1.72
CA VAL A 18 19.94 6.98 -2.95
C VAL A 18 20.27 5.50 -3.11
N THR A 19 19.23 4.71 -3.38
CA THR A 19 19.17 3.27 -3.68
C THR A 19 18.87 2.27 -2.55
N ALA A 20 18.02 2.62 -1.59
CA ALA A 20 17.13 1.60 -1.01
C ALA A 20 15.86 1.59 -1.87
N GLY A 21 15.59 0.50 -2.59
CA GLY A 21 14.40 0.39 -3.43
C GLY A 21 13.11 0.69 -2.66
N HIS A 22 12.20 1.46 -3.26
CA HIS A 22 10.94 1.89 -2.67
C HIS A 22 10.04 0.74 -2.18
N ALA A 23 10.26 -0.49 -2.66
CA ALA A 23 9.53 -1.67 -2.21
C ALA A 23 9.77 -2.01 -0.73
N GLY A 24 10.99 -1.81 -0.22
CA GLY A 24 11.31 -2.08 1.19
C GLY A 24 10.70 -1.04 2.14
N ALA A 25 10.73 0.23 1.74
CA ALA A 25 10.20 1.33 2.54
C ALA A 25 8.69 1.20 2.80
N ASN A 26 7.92 0.79 1.80
CA ASN A 26 6.46 0.65 1.93
C ASN A 26 6.07 -0.52 2.85
N LEU A 27 6.79 -1.65 2.78
CA LEU A 27 6.51 -2.81 3.63
C LEU A 27 6.78 -2.51 5.12
N ASP A 28 7.89 -1.84 5.41
CA ASP A 28 8.22 -1.46 6.79
C ASP A 28 7.22 -0.44 7.35
N GLN A 29 6.76 0.50 6.53
CA GLN A 29 5.70 1.44 6.90
C GLN A 29 4.39 0.73 7.25
N ILE A 30 3.94 -0.22 6.42
CA ILE A 30 2.73 -1.02 6.66
C ILE A 30 2.85 -1.79 7.98
N LYS A 31 3.99 -2.47 8.19
CA LYS A 31 4.26 -3.22 9.43
C LYS A 31 4.29 -2.30 10.65
N GLN A 32 4.91 -1.13 10.54
CA GLN A 32 4.99 -0.16 11.62
C GLN A 32 3.62 0.46 11.95
N ALA A 33 2.79 0.73 10.93
CA ALA A 33 1.43 1.20 11.10
C ALA A 33 0.51 0.12 11.70
N GLY A 34 0.84 -1.15 11.52
CA GLY A 34 0.02 -2.28 11.98
C GLY A 34 -1.25 -2.49 11.17
N VAL A 35 -1.37 -1.85 10.01
CA VAL A 35 -2.54 -1.90 9.12
C VAL A 35 -2.09 -1.95 7.66
N LEU A 36 -2.64 -2.90 6.90
CA LEU A 36 -2.60 -2.97 5.45
C LEU A 36 -3.93 -2.44 4.90
N LYS A 37 -3.89 -1.32 4.17
CA LYS A 37 -5.06 -0.73 3.52
C LYS A 37 -5.25 -1.33 2.13
N VAL A 38 -6.42 -1.88 1.86
CA VAL A 38 -6.75 -2.56 0.60
C VAL A 38 -7.92 -1.86 -0.08
N GLY A 39 -7.69 -1.35 -1.29
CA GLY A 39 -8.73 -0.84 -2.17
C GLY A 39 -9.48 -1.97 -2.88
N THR A 40 -10.82 -1.92 -2.86
CA THR A 40 -11.69 -2.94 -3.45
C THR A 40 -13.06 -2.38 -3.84
N GLU A 41 -13.92 -3.10 -4.56
CA GLU A 41 -15.24 -2.63 -4.97
C GLU A 41 -16.39 -3.00 -4.04
N GLY A 42 -16.35 -4.21 -3.45
CA GLY A 42 -17.44 -4.71 -2.59
C GLY A 42 -18.72 -5.06 -3.33
N THR A 43 -18.71 -5.06 -4.66
CA THR A 43 -19.88 -5.36 -5.50
C THR A 43 -19.62 -6.41 -6.59
N TYR A 44 -18.42 -6.99 -6.61
CA TYR A 44 -17.95 -7.93 -7.63
C TYR A 44 -17.83 -9.36 -7.09
N ALA A 45 -18.95 -10.08 -7.03
CA ALA A 45 -18.94 -11.49 -6.69
C ALA A 45 -18.28 -12.34 -7.80
N PRO A 46 -17.50 -13.39 -7.47
CA PRO A 46 -17.25 -13.94 -6.13
C PRO A 46 -16.00 -13.37 -5.42
N PHE A 47 -15.41 -12.28 -5.91
CA PHE A 47 -14.11 -11.79 -5.46
C PHE A 47 -14.24 -10.86 -4.26
N THR A 48 -15.09 -9.84 -4.35
CA THR A 48 -15.27 -8.80 -3.33
C THR A 48 -16.74 -8.38 -3.35
N TYR A 49 -17.52 -8.82 -2.36
CA TYR A 49 -18.96 -8.56 -2.32
C TYR A 49 -19.51 -8.60 -0.89
N HIS A 50 -20.66 -7.97 -0.68
CA HIS A 50 -21.38 -8.12 0.59
C HIS A 50 -22.31 -9.33 0.58
N ASP A 51 -22.25 -10.15 1.62
CA ASP A 51 -23.18 -11.27 1.84
C ASP A 51 -24.53 -10.80 2.44
N GLU A 52 -25.40 -11.75 2.77
CA GLU A 52 -26.72 -11.47 3.38
C GLU A 52 -26.62 -10.77 4.75
N SER A 53 -25.49 -10.89 5.43
CA SER A 53 -25.21 -10.19 6.70
C SER A 53 -24.62 -8.79 6.49
N ASN A 54 -24.49 -8.36 5.22
CA ASN A 54 -23.82 -7.14 4.79
C ASN A 54 -22.31 -7.13 5.12
N ALA A 55 -21.70 -8.30 5.36
CA ALA A 55 -20.27 -8.42 5.57
C ALA A 55 -19.53 -8.48 4.24
N LEU A 56 -18.43 -7.72 4.11
CA LEU A 56 -17.55 -7.80 2.96
C LEU A 56 -16.81 -9.16 2.97
N VAL A 57 -17.05 -9.95 1.93
CA VAL A 57 -16.58 -11.33 1.74
C VAL A 57 -16.13 -11.55 0.29
N GLY A 58 -15.60 -12.74 0.01
CA GLY A 58 -15.17 -13.17 -1.32
C GLY A 58 -13.72 -13.58 -1.36
N PHE A 59 -13.31 -14.15 -2.50
CA PHE A 59 -11.98 -14.73 -2.66
C PHE A 59 -10.85 -13.73 -2.36
N ASP A 60 -10.93 -12.52 -2.90
CA ASP A 60 -9.90 -11.51 -2.72
C ASP A 60 -9.89 -10.91 -1.31
N VAL A 61 -11.05 -10.88 -0.66
CA VAL A 61 -11.17 -10.49 0.75
C VAL A 61 -10.44 -11.51 1.63
N GLU A 62 -10.57 -12.81 1.35
CA GLU A 62 -9.84 -13.87 2.07
C GLU A 62 -8.34 -13.82 1.79
N ILE A 63 -7.93 -13.58 0.54
CA ILE A 63 -6.52 -13.40 0.18
C ILE A 63 -5.91 -12.21 0.92
N ALA A 64 -6.60 -11.06 0.93
CA ALA A 64 -6.14 -9.87 1.63
C ALA A 64 -5.97 -10.15 3.14
N LYS A 65 -6.95 -10.80 3.78
CA LYS A 65 -6.88 -11.22 5.19
C LYS A 65 -5.68 -12.14 5.45
N ALA A 66 -5.46 -13.14 4.61
CA ALA A 66 -4.32 -14.06 4.73
C ALA A 66 -2.96 -13.34 4.60
N ILE A 67 -2.87 -12.33 3.73
CA ILE A 67 -1.68 -11.46 3.63
C ILE A 67 -1.48 -10.69 4.94
N GLY A 68 -2.53 -10.05 5.47
CA GLY A 68 -2.49 -9.34 6.76
C GLY A 68 -2.00 -10.24 7.90
N ASP A 69 -2.56 -11.45 8.01
CA ASP A 69 -2.17 -12.45 9.01
C ASP A 69 -0.69 -12.84 8.88
N LYS A 70 -0.21 -13.05 7.65
CA LYS A 70 1.20 -13.38 7.39
C LYS A 70 2.16 -12.25 7.76
N LEU A 71 1.69 -11.01 7.61
CA LEU A 71 2.44 -9.80 7.94
C LEU A 71 2.33 -9.40 9.43
N GLY A 72 1.35 -9.96 10.16
CA GLY A 72 1.06 -9.58 11.55
C GLY A 72 0.37 -8.22 11.66
N VAL A 73 -0.40 -7.81 10.65
CA VAL A 73 -1.10 -6.52 10.60
C VAL A 73 -2.60 -6.70 10.36
N LYS A 74 -3.41 -5.71 10.75
CA LYS A 74 -4.84 -5.70 10.41
C LYS A 74 -5.03 -5.36 8.94
N VAL A 75 -6.12 -5.83 8.35
CA VAL A 75 -6.54 -5.40 7.01
C VAL A 75 -7.69 -4.43 7.14
N GLU A 76 -7.55 -3.26 6.51
CA GLU A 76 -8.61 -2.26 6.37
C GLU A 76 -9.03 -2.22 4.90
N PHE A 77 -10.29 -2.52 4.63
CA PHE A 77 -10.84 -2.44 3.27
C PHE A 77 -11.42 -1.06 3.03
N LEU A 78 -11.04 -0.45 1.90
CA LEU A 78 -11.57 0.82 1.43
C LEU A 78 -12.30 0.59 0.11
N GLU A 79 -13.62 0.69 0.17
CA GLU A 79 -14.48 0.40 -0.97
C GLU A 79 -14.61 1.62 -1.90
N GLY A 80 -14.57 1.37 -3.21
CA GLY A 80 -14.65 2.41 -4.24
C GLY A 80 -14.99 1.84 -5.62
N LYS A 81 -15.34 2.70 -6.58
CA LYS A 81 -15.62 2.27 -7.95
C LYS A 81 -14.33 1.87 -8.67
N TRP A 82 -14.38 0.83 -9.50
CA TRP A 82 -13.26 0.38 -10.35
C TRP A 82 -12.47 1.53 -11.00
N ASP A 83 -13.15 2.44 -11.70
CA ASP A 83 -12.54 3.56 -12.42
C ASP A 83 -11.63 4.45 -11.55
N GLY A 84 -11.88 4.47 -10.23
CA GLY A 84 -11.10 5.25 -9.26
C GLY A 84 -10.07 4.43 -8.50
N LEU A 85 -10.08 3.09 -8.58
CA LEU A 85 -9.23 2.26 -7.74
C LEU A 85 -7.75 2.40 -8.08
N ILE A 86 -7.38 2.44 -9.36
CA ILE A 86 -5.96 2.58 -9.73
C ILE A 86 -5.44 3.98 -9.37
N ALA A 87 -6.20 5.03 -9.66
CA ALA A 87 -5.82 6.40 -9.30
C ALA A 87 -5.70 6.60 -7.78
N GLY A 88 -6.51 5.92 -6.97
CA GLY A 88 -6.40 5.99 -5.52
C GLY A 88 -5.15 5.29 -4.96
N LEU A 89 -4.58 4.32 -5.68
CA LEU A 89 -3.30 3.71 -5.34
C LEU A 89 -2.18 4.75 -5.50
N ASP A 90 -2.14 5.44 -6.65
CA ASP A 90 -1.17 6.52 -6.92
C ASP A 90 -1.28 7.68 -5.91
N ALA A 91 -2.50 7.94 -5.43
CA ALA A 91 -2.78 8.96 -4.42
C ALA A 91 -2.49 8.49 -2.97
N ASN A 92 -1.91 7.30 -2.76
CA ASN A 92 -1.64 6.70 -1.44
C ASN A 92 -2.89 6.58 -0.55
N ARG A 93 -4.08 6.32 -1.12
CA ARG A 93 -5.31 6.08 -0.35
C ARG A 93 -5.33 4.69 0.29
N TYR A 94 -4.65 3.74 -0.34
CA TYR A 94 -4.45 2.37 0.12
C TYR A 94 -3.08 1.87 -0.35
N ASP A 95 -2.61 0.78 0.26
CA ASP A 95 -1.31 0.19 0.01
C ASP A 95 -1.35 -0.81 -1.15
N ALA A 96 -2.52 -1.39 -1.42
CA ALA A 96 -2.75 -2.35 -2.50
C ALA A 96 -4.19 -2.26 -3.03
N VAL A 97 -4.38 -2.70 -4.27
CA VAL A 97 -5.70 -3.03 -4.83
C VAL A 97 -5.79 -4.54 -4.97
N ILE A 98 -6.83 -5.15 -4.39
CA ILE A 98 -7.08 -6.60 -4.46
C ILE A 98 -8.57 -6.75 -4.84
N ASN A 99 -8.82 -6.95 -6.14
CA ASN A 99 -10.15 -6.91 -6.76
C ASN A 99 -10.14 -7.55 -8.18
N GLU A 100 -9.57 -8.74 -8.32
CA GLU A 100 -9.44 -9.53 -9.56
C GLU A 100 -8.87 -8.70 -10.70
N VAL A 101 -7.78 -7.99 -10.43
CA VAL A 101 -7.20 -7.07 -11.39
C VAL A 101 -6.54 -7.85 -12.54
N GLY A 102 -7.13 -7.76 -13.72
CA GLY A 102 -6.58 -8.28 -14.98
C GLY A 102 -5.84 -7.21 -15.80
N ILE A 103 -4.98 -7.66 -16.73
CA ILE A 103 -4.33 -6.83 -17.76
C ILE A 103 -4.68 -7.42 -19.12
N THR A 104 -5.10 -6.58 -20.07
CA THR A 104 -5.53 -6.99 -21.43
C THR A 104 -4.71 -6.31 -22.51
#